data_AF-A0A9P0P2C3-F1
#
_entry.id   AF-A0A9P0P2C3-F1
#
_cell.length_a   1.000
_cell.length_b   1.000
_cell.length_c   1.000
_cell.angle_alpha   90.00
_cell.angle_beta   90.00
_cell.angle_gamma   90.00
#
_symmetry.space_group_name_H-M   'P 1'
#
loop_
_entity.id
_entity.type
_entity.pdbx_description
1 polymer ?
#
loop_
_entity_poly.entity_id
_entity_poly.type
_entity_poly.pdbx_seq_one_letter_code
_entity_poly.pdbx_strand_id
1 'polypeptide(L)' 'MSDDETTCVEPSEGTASSLTTEQQHLKSFILNLESLPEIWDSSRNDYLNKLKRTHAYEKLVLIYKKIKPNAAVDDVRKK' A
#
# COMPACT_ATOMS: atom_id res chain seq x y z
N MET A 1 17.50 -24.45 32.33
CA MET A 1 16.82 -25.09 31.18
C MET A 1 15.36 -25.17 31.54
N SER A 2 14.57 -24.25 31.01
CA SER A 2 13.11 -24.30 31.03
C SER A 2 12.68 -23.80 29.66
N ASP A 3 12.68 -24.73 28.72
CA ASP A 3 11.96 -24.63 27.47
C ASP A 3 10.47 -24.71 27.82
N ASP A 4 9.81 -23.56 27.95
CA ASP A 4 8.34 -23.52 28.00
C ASP A 4 7.81 -23.13 26.62
N GLU A 5 7.46 -24.20 25.92
CA GLU A 5 6.54 -24.27 24.80
C GLU A 5 5.34 -23.34 24.99
N THR A 6 5.39 -22.14 24.42
CA THR A 6 4.18 -21.36 24.17
C THR A 6 3.71 -21.63 22.75
N THR A 7 2.81 -22.60 22.68
CA THR A 7 1.66 -22.63 21.77
C THR A 7 1.25 -21.23 21.31
N CYS A 8 0.94 -21.05 20.02
CA CYS A 8 -0.36 -20.51 19.64
C CYS A 8 -0.51 -20.54 18.10
N VAL A 9 -1.17 -21.60 17.65
CA VAL A 9 -2.25 -21.58 16.67
C VAL A 9 -1.94 -20.91 15.32
N GLU A 10 -1.74 -21.75 14.31
CA GLU A 10 -2.10 -21.43 12.92
C GLU A 10 -3.57 -21.00 12.85
N PRO A 11 -3.88 -19.96 12.07
CA PRO A 11 -5.13 -19.93 11.36
C PRO A 11 -4.82 -20.15 9.88
N SER A 12 -4.93 -21.41 9.44
CA SER A 12 -5.35 -21.67 8.07
C SER A 12 -6.82 -21.25 7.99
N GLU A 13 -7.08 -20.03 7.53
CA GLU A 13 -8.44 -19.55 7.27
C GLU A 13 -8.70 -19.60 5.78
N GLY A 14 -9.45 -20.62 5.36
CA GLY A 14 -10.22 -20.52 4.15
C GLY A 14 -11.44 -19.64 4.43
N THR A 15 -11.69 -18.59 3.65
CA THR A 15 -12.91 -17.80 3.86
C THR A 15 -13.29 -16.96 2.66
N ALA A 16 -14.54 -17.15 2.24
CA ALA A 16 -15.24 -16.31 1.30
C ALA A 16 -15.32 -14.85 1.81
N SER A 17 -14.87 -13.92 0.98
CA SER A 17 -15.45 -12.58 0.76
C SER A 17 -15.73 -11.68 1.98
N SER A 18 -14.90 -11.69 3.03
CA SER A 18 -14.92 -10.63 4.05
C SER A 18 -13.68 -9.75 3.86
N LEU A 19 -13.79 -8.70 3.05
CA LEU A 19 -12.69 -7.74 2.84
C LEU A 19 -12.30 -7.16 4.21
N THR A 20 -11.08 -7.41 4.66
CA THR A 20 -10.56 -6.80 5.89
C THR A 20 -10.47 -5.29 5.71
N THR A 21 -10.46 -4.54 6.82
CA THR A 21 -10.24 -3.09 6.82
C THR A 21 -9.02 -2.72 5.97
N GLU A 22 -7.94 -3.49 6.07
CA GLU A 22 -6.73 -3.32 5.24
C GLU A 22 -7.02 -3.44 3.73
N GLN A 23 -7.84 -4.39 3.29
CA GLN A 23 -8.18 -4.55 1.87
C GLN A 23 -9.02 -3.39 1.32
N GLN A 24 -9.96 -2.85 2.10
CA GLN A 24 -10.73 -1.66 1.69
C GLN A 24 -9.83 -0.43 1.49
N HIS A 25 -8.89 -0.28 2.40
CA HIS A 25 -7.87 0.75 2.36
C HIS A 25 -6.92 0.56 1.16
N LEU A 26 -6.48 -0.67 0.89
CA LEU A 26 -5.65 -1.01 -0.28
C LEU A 26 -6.39 -0.74 -1.60
N LYS A 27 -7.69 -1.06 -1.66
CA LYS A 27 -8.53 -0.75 -2.83
C LYS A 27 -8.61 0.75 -3.08
N SER A 28 -8.79 1.54 -2.03
CA SER A 28 -8.80 3.00 -2.13
C SER A 28 -7.43 3.54 -2.57
N PHE A 29 -6.35 2.91 -2.12
CA PHE A 29 -5.00 3.23 -2.55
C PHE A 29 -4.77 2.95 -4.04
N ILE A 30 -5.16 1.76 -4.52
CA ILE A 30 -5.04 1.38 -5.94
C ILE A 30 -5.79 2.35 -6.83
N LEU A 31 -7.04 2.71 -6.48
CA LEU A 31 -7.82 3.69 -7.25
C LEU A 31 -7.14 5.06 -7.33
N ASN A 32 -6.49 5.50 -6.25
CA ASN A 32 -5.72 6.76 -6.26
C ASN A 32 -4.42 6.64 -7.08
N LEU A 33 -3.75 5.47 -7.04
CA LEU A 33 -2.56 5.20 -7.84
C LEU A 33 -2.92 5.23 -9.33
N GLU A 34 -3.97 4.51 -9.75
CA GLU A 34 -4.45 4.51 -11.14
C GLU A 34 -4.83 5.90 -11.64
N SER A 35 -5.42 6.73 -10.78
CA SER A 35 -5.74 8.14 -11.09
C SER A 35 -4.50 9.03 -11.29
N LEU A 36 -3.30 8.57 -10.91
CA LEU A 36 -2.05 9.32 -10.97
C LEU A 36 -1.06 8.65 -11.93
N PRO A 37 -1.27 8.77 -13.26
CA PRO A 37 -0.41 8.12 -14.24
C PRO A 37 1.00 8.74 -14.29
N GLU A 38 1.19 9.90 -13.67
CA GLU A 38 2.49 10.57 -13.45
C GLU A 38 3.50 9.69 -12.67
N ILE A 39 3.00 8.70 -11.92
CA ILE A 39 3.80 7.85 -11.04
C ILE A 39 4.13 6.49 -11.68
N TRP A 40 3.16 5.87 -12.35
CA TRP A 40 3.24 4.49 -12.83
C TRP A 40 3.27 4.38 -14.36
N ASP A 41 2.74 5.36 -15.10
CA ASP A 41 2.67 5.31 -16.56
C ASP A 41 3.88 6.00 -17.18
N SER A 42 4.92 5.22 -17.46
CA SER A 42 6.14 5.67 -18.13
C SER A 42 5.93 6.15 -19.57
N SER A 43 4.77 5.89 -20.16
CA SER A 43 4.45 6.30 -21.54
C SER A 43 4.02 7.76 -21.63
N ARG A 44 3.69 8.40 -20.50
CA ARG A 44 3.27 9.79 -20.45
C ARG A 44 4.43 10.74 -20.20
N ASN A 45 4.37 11.89 -20.86
CA ASN A 45 5.32 12.98 -20.64
C ASN A 45 5.28 13.50 -19.18
N ASP A 46 4.15 13.31 -18.49
CA ASP A 46 3.98 13.63 -17.06
C ASP A 46 4.92 12.81 -16.15
N TYR A 47 5.31 11.60 -16.56
CA TYR A 47 6.25 10.74 -15.83
C TYR A 47 7.67 11.34 -15.77
N LEU A 48 8.05 12.09 -16.80
CA LEU A 48 9.34 12.79 -16.88
C LEU A 48 9.37 14.02 -15.98
N ASN A 49 8.21 14.54 -15.57
CA ASN A 49 8.11 15.73 -14.74
C ASN A 49 8.30 15.38 -13.26
N LYS A 50 9.54 15.57 -12.77
CA LYS A 50 9.90 15.32 -11.36
C LYS A 50 8.99 16.01 -10.35
N LEU A 51 8.56 17.25 -10.61
CA LEU A 51 7.71 17.99 -9.66
C LEU A 51 6.34 17.34 -9.50
N LYS A 52 5.69 17.03 -10.63
CA LYS A 52 4.41 16.33 -10.66
C LYS A 52 4.51 14.97 -9.96
N ARG A 53 5.56 14.21 -10.30
CA ARG A 53 5.83 12.91 -9.68
C ARG A 53 5.99 12.98 -8.16
N THR A 54 6.74 13.96 -7.65
CA THR A 54 6.91 14.16 -6.20
C THR A 54 5.57 14.49 -5.53
N HIS A 55 4.80 15.43 -6.08
CA HIS A 55 3.47 15.78 -5.56
C HIS A 55 2.50 14.59 -5.56
N ALA A 56 2.54 13.76 -6.61
CA ALA A 56 1.72 12.57 -6.71
C ALA A 56 2.10 11.52 -5.66
N TYR A 57 3.41 11.28 -5.44
CA TYR A 57 3.89 10.40 -4.37
C TYR A 57 3.53 10.90 -2.97
N GLU A 58 3.63 12.22 -2.71
CA GLU A 58 3.25 12.81 -1.41
C GLU A 58 1.76 12.58 -1.10
N LYS A 59 0.88 12.81 -2.09
CA LYS A 59 -0.55 12.52 -1.97
C LYS A 59 -0.80 11.05 -1.66
N LEU A 60 -0.11 10.15 -2.37
CA LEU A 60 -0.27 8.72 -2.19
C LEU A 60 0.16 8.25 -0.80
N VAL A 61 1.32 8.73 -0.32
CA VAL A 61 1.81 8.43 1.03
C VAL A 61 0.88 8.96 2.10
N LEU A 62 0.26 10.11 1.91
CA LEU A 62 -0.68 10.67 2.89
C LEU A 62 -1.92 9.79 3.07
N ILE A 63 -2.40 9.17 1.99
CA ILE A 63 -3.49 8.18 2.03
C ILE A 63 -2.99 6.87 2.64
N TYR A 64 -1.83 6.40 2.21
CA TYR A 64 -1.26 5.13 2.65
C TYR A 64 -0.86 5.14 4.14
N LYS A 65 -0.45 6.29 4.68
CA LYS A 65 -0.23 6.51 6.11
C LYS A 65 -1.47 6.32 6.98
N LYS A 66 -2.68 6.51 6.43
CA LYS A 66 -3.93 6.21 7.16
C LYS A 66 -4.13 4.71 7.36
N ILE A 67 -3.55 3.90 6.48
CA ILE A 67 -3.63 2.44 6.48
C ILE A 67 -2.49 1.88 7.33
N LYS A 68 -1.28 2.39 7.10
CA LYS A 68 -0.06 1.94 7.74
C LYS A 68 0.76 3.16 8.14
N PRO A 69 0.74 3.55 9.43
CA PRO A 69 1.33 4.82 9.88
C PRO A 69 2.85 4.91 9.65
N ASN A 70 3.53 3.77 9.51
CA ASN A 70 4.96 3.70 9.25
C ASN A 70 5.31 3.55 7.76
N ALA A 71 4.36 3.73 6.85
CA ALA A 71 4.62 3.50 5.44
C ALA A 71 5.39 4.65 4.79
N ALA A 72 6.38 4.27 3.99
CA ALA A 72 7.22 5.20 3.24
C ALA A 72 6.85 5.24 1.75
N VAL A 73 7.34 6.25 1.03
CA VAL A 73 7.28 6.33 -0.43
C VAL A 73 7.88 5.06 -1.07
N ASP A 74 8.86 4.44 -0.41
CA ASP A 74 9.50 3.21 -0.89
C ASP A 74 8.57 1.99 -0.85
N ASP A 75 7.68 1.89 0.14
CA ASP A 75 6.65 0.84 0.19
C ASP A 75 5.64 1.00 -0.95
N VAL A 76 5.27 2.24 -1.24
CA VAL A 76 4.39 2.61 -2.36
C VAL A 76 5.03 2.32 -3.72
N ARG A 77 6.35 2.45 -3.82
CA ARG A 77 7.10 2.26 -5.07
C ARG A 77 7.40 0.79 -5.37
N LYS A 78 7.35 -0.09 -4.37
CA LYS A 78 7.66 -1.53 -4.48
C LYS A 78 6.44 -2.45 -4.57
N LYS A 79 5.22 -1.91 -4.46
CA LYS A 79 3.96 -2.66 -4.58
C LYS A 79 3.34 -2.45 -5.95
#